data_AF-A0A960XP29-F1
#
_entry.id   AF-A0A960XP29-F1
#
_cell.length_a   1.000
_cell.length_b   1.000
_cell.length_c   1.000
_cell.angle_alpha   90.00
_cell.angle_beta   90.00
_cell.angle_gamma   90.00
#
_symmetry.space_group_name_H-M   'P 1'
#
loop_
_entity.id
_entity.type
_entity.pdbx_description
1 polymer ?
#
loop_
_entity_poly.entity_id
_entity_poly.type
_entity_poly.pdbx_seq_one_letter_code
_entity_poly.pdbx_strand_id
1 'polypeptide(L)'
;MLAAQSSRRHESDLWVVSAGLGLLPANQNITNYSATFANNDPDSVAPDRVGKSAWWNMLADWRRESGGIGSISDLAISHQNSKFLIALSFPYLSVLKNDLTNARSFLTSPENFLIISSGTKRIPELGDSILPIDAKFENLVGGARATLNARMLRYILENFTTRNLTTKRVSKSLNAIAAELAAPRTFKRTSLSDKEVIAFIRKTEKSVSRPSASSLLRRLRDEGSACEQKRFHRIFQATYSQKA
;
A
#
# COMPACT_ATOMS: atom_id res chain seq x y z
N MET A 1 -8.29 -1.32 -7.66
CA MET A 1 -8.57 -1.66 -9.08
C MET A 1 -7.55 -2.64 -9.66
N LEU A 2 -6.23 -2.42 -9.51
CA LEU A 2 -5.20 -3.32 -10.08
C LEU A 2 -5.25 -4.78 -9.56
N ALA A 3 -5.45 -4.99 -8.25
CA ALA A 3 -5.55 -6.33 -7.66
C ALA A 3 -6.83 -7.09 -8.08
N ALA A 4 -7.94 -6.37 -8.27
CA ALA A 4 -9.23 -6.96 -8.64
C ALA A 4 -9.25 -7.55 -10.06
N GLN A 5 -8.46 -7.00 -10.99
CA GLN A 5 -8.34 -7.52 -12.36
C GLN A 5 -7.55 -8.84 -12.40
N SER A 6 -6.50 -8.97 -11.59
CA SER A 6 -5.65 -10.18 -11.55
C SER A 6 -6.25 -11.33 -10.74
N SER A 7 -7.19 -11.06 -9.81
CA SER A 7 -7.81 -12.09 -8.96
C SER A 7 -8.66 -13.10 -9.75
N ARG A 8 -9.21 -12.69 -10.91
CA ARG A 8 -10.01 -13.55 -11.81
C ARG A 8 -9.21 -14.71 -12.42
N ARG A 9 -7.89 -14.60 -12.51
CA ARG A 9 -7.02 -15.64 -13.09
C ARG A 9 -6.78 -16.82 -12.15
N HIS A 10 -6.98 -16.62 -10.84
CA HIS A 10 -6.66 -17.60 -9.80
C HIS A 10 -7.88 -18.04 -8.98
N GLU A 11 -9.12 -17.74 -9.44
CA GLU A 11 -10.35 -17.98 -8.65
C GLU A 11 -10.17 -17.55 -7.19
N SER A 12 -9.72 -16.31 -7.00
CA SER A 12 -9.28 -15.81 -5.69
C SER A 12 -10.22 -14.77 -5.13
N ASP A 13 -10.55 -14.92 -3.84
CA ASP A 13 -11.31 -13.94 -3.09
C ASP A 13 -10.43 -12.75 -2.69
N LEU A 14 -10.84 -11.54 -3.10
CA LEU A 14 -10.14 -10.32 -2.72
C LEU A 14 -10.75 -9.73 -1.46
N TRP A 15 -9.93 -9.58 -0.43
CA TRP A 15 -10.28 -8.93 0.82
C TRP A 15 -9.50 -7.63 1.01
N VAL A 16 -10.10 -6.67 1.71
CA VAL A 16 -9.58 -5.34 1.97
C VAL A 16 -9.50 -5.13 3.48
N VAL A 17 -8.30 -4.77 3.95
CA VAL A 17 -8.10 -4.29 5.32
C VAL A 17 -8.43 -2.81 5.37
N SER A 18 -9.44 -2.45 6.15
CA SER A 18 -9.87 -1.08 6.39
C SER A 18 -9.60 -0.68 7.83
N ALA A 19 -9.03 0.52 8.03
CA ALA A 19 -8.88 1.10 9.36
C ALA A 19 -10.23 1.51 9.97
N GLY A 20 -11.27 1.78 9.17
CA GLY A 20 -12.58 2.22 9.68
C GLY A 20 -13.62 1.11 9.78
N LEU A 21 -13.49 0.04 8.99
CA LEU A 21 -14.53 -0.97 8.79
C LEU A 21 -14.05 -2.41 8.99
N GLY A 22 -12.78 -2.61 9.34
CA GLY A 22 -12.21 -3.94 9.59
C GLY A 22 -11.84 -4.68 8.30
N LEU A 23 -11.92 -6.01 8.31
CA LEU A 23 -11.67 -6.84 7.14
C LEU A 23 -12.96 -7.01 6.31
N LEU A 24 -12.95 -6.66 5.02
CA LEU A 24 -14.14 -6.76 4.15
C LEU A 24 -13.82 -7.43 2.80
N PRO A 25 -14.77 -8.17 2.20
CA PRO A 25 -14.62 -8.61 0.82
C PRO A 25 -14.74 -7.40 -0.13
N ALA A 26 -13.98 -7.42 -1.22
CA ALA A 26 -13.84 -6.26 -2.10
C ALA A 26 -15.11 -5.87 -2.87
N ASN A 27 -16.12 -6.75 -2.91
CA ASN A 27 -17.42 -6.51 -3.53
C ASN A 27 -18.47 -5.98 -2.53
N GLN A 28 -18.14 -5.81 -1.25
CA GLN A 28 -19.07 -5.26 -0.27
C GLN A 28 -19.31 -3.77 -0.52
N ASN A 29 -20.57 -3.36 -0.63
CA ASN A 29 -20.95 -1.95 -0.69
C ASN A 29 -20.69 -1.29 0.67
N ILE A 30 -20.05 -0.12 0.64
CA ILE A 30 -19.69 0.66 1.83
C ILE A 30 -20.03 2.13 1.62
N THR A 31 -20.26 2.83 2.72
CA THR A 31 -20.39 4.30 2.72
C THR A 31 -19.01 4.94 2.68
N ASN A 32 -18.90 6.14 2.13
CA ASN A 32 -17.65 6.90 2.17
C ASN A 32 -17.26 7.18 3.63
N TYR A 33 -15.99 6.97 3.95
CA TYR A 33 -15.39 7.30 5.24
C TYR A 33 -13.95 7.74 5.06
N SER A 34 -13.37 8.34 6.09
CA SER A 34 -11.93 8.55 6.22
C SER A 34 -11.47 7.97 7.55
N ALA A 35 -10.54 7.03 7.49
CA ALA A 35 -9.92 6.41 8.65
C ALA A 35 -8.58 5.81 8.23
N THR A 36 -7.55 5.97 9.05
CA THR A 36 -6.22 5.45 8.74
C THR A 36 -5.47 4.96 9.98
N PHE A 37 -4.53 4.05 9.77
CA PHE A 37 -3.54 3.68 10.78
C PHE A 37 -2.24 4.51 10.67
N ALA A 38 -2.14 5.43 9.70
CA ALA A 38 -1.01 6.33 9.58
C ALA A 38 -0.85 7.20 10.83
N ASN A 39 0.39 7.57 11.18
CA ASN A 39 0.65 8.52 12.25
C ASN A 39 0.52 9.94 11.72
N ASN A 40 0.18 10.89 12.60
CA ASN A 40 0.08 12.33 12.29
C ASN A 40 -0.89 12.64 11.14
N ASP A 41 -1.95 11.85 11.04
CA ASP A 41 -3.07 12.08 10.12
C ASP A 41 -4.30 12.47 10.95
N PRO A 42 -5.05 13.53 10.58
CA PRO A 42 -6.29 13.90 11.25
C PRO A 42 -7.31 12.76 11.34
N ASP A 43 -7.28 11.84 10.38
CA ASP A 43 -8.19 10.70 10.29
C ASP A 43 -7.60 9.43 10.94
N SER A 44 -6.55 9.56 11.78
CA SER A 44 -5.96 8.44 12.50
C SER A 44 -6.92 7.91 13.58
N VAL A 45 -7.21 6.61 13.55
CA VAL A 45 -8.19 5.99 14.47
C VAL A 45 -7.74 5.91 15.93
N ALA A 46 -6.44 6.07 16.18
CA ALA A 46 -5.87 6.14 17.52
C ALA A 46 -4.51 6.89 17.48
N PRO A 47 -4.02 7.40 18.62
CA PRO A 47 -2.76 8.17 18.67
C PRO A 47 -1.51 7.29 18.56
N ASP A 48 -1.57 6.05 19.05
CA ASP A 48 -0.43 5.14 19.10
C ASP A 48 -0.76 3.74 18.56
N ARG A 49 0.26 2.88 18.49
CA ARG A 49 0.10 1.52 17.98
C ARG A 49 -0.81 0.66 18.84
N VAL A 50 -0.76 0.81 20.17
CA VAL A 50 -1.54 -0.02 21.10
C VAL A 50 -3.03 0.27 20.92
N GLY A 51 -3.40 1.55 20.88
CA GLY A 51 -4.76 1.99 20.59
C GLY A 51 -5.23 1.53 19.20
N LYS A 52 -4.37 1.61 18.18
CA LYS A 52 -4.71 1.14 16.82
C LYS A 52 -4.96 -0.37 16.76
N SER A 53 -4.16 -1.16 17.48
CA SER A 53 -4.38 -2.62 17.59
C SER A 53 -5.63 -2.95 18.39
N ALA A 54 -5.91 -2.23 19.47
CA ALA A 54 -7.17 -2.38 20.22
C ALA A 54 -8.38 -2.04 19.35
N TRP A 55 -8.30 -0.95 18.57
CA TRP A 55 -9.31 -0.55 17.60
C TRP A 55 -9.56 -1.64 16.54
N TRP A 56 -8.50 -2.23 15.99
CA TRP A 56 -8.63 -3.36 15.05
C TRP A 56 -9.37 -4.55 15.67
N ASN A 57 -9.05 -4.91 16.91
CA ASN A 57 -9.71 -6.02 17.61
C ASN A 57 -11.20 -5.72 17.84
N MET A 58 -11.54 -4.50 18.25
CA MET A 58 -12.94 -4.08 18.41
C MET A 58 -13.72 -4.16 17.09
N LEU A 59 -13.11 -3.73 15.97
CA LEU A 59 -13.71 -3.89 14.66
C LEU A 59 -13.91 -5.37 14.29
N ALA A 60 -12.94 -6.23 14.61
CA ALA A 60 -13.06 -7.66 14.35
C ALA A 60 -14.20 -8.28 15.16
N ASP A 61 -14.35 -7.93 16.44
CA ASP A 61 -15.42 -8.41 17.30
C ASP A 61 -16.80 -7.95 16.81
N TRP A 62 -16.95 -6.67 16.50
CA TRP A 62 -18.18 -6.11 15.92
C TRP A 62 -18.61 -6.83 14.64
N ARG A 63 -17.64 -7.19 13.78
CA ARG A 63 -17.90 -7.90 12.53
C ARG A 63 -18.34 -9.35 12.78
N ARG A 64 -17.75 -10.03 13.76
CA ARG A 64 -18.18 -11.39 14.19
C ARG A 64 -19.58 -11.39 14.76
N GLU A 65 -19.90 -10.42 15.62
CA GLU A 65 -21.25 -10.24 16.18
C GLU A 65 -22.30 -9.99 15.09
N SER A 66 -21.90 -9.33 14.01
CA SER A 66 -22.73 -9.11 12.82
C SER A 66 -22.83 -10.34 11.90
N GLY A 67 -22.30 -11.50 12.30
CA GLY A 67 -22.32 -12.75 11.55
C GLY A 67 -21.29 -12.84 10.42
N GLY A 68 -20.30 -11.94 10.38
CA GLY A 68 -19.28 -11.89 9.35
C GLY A 68 -17.90 -12.40 9.79
N ILE A 69 -16.98 -12.46 8.84
CA ILE A 69 -15.55 -12.64 9.09
C ILE A 69 -15.00 -11.34 9.71
N GLY A 70 -14.43 -11.42 10.91
CA GLY A 70 -13.91 -10.26 11.63
C GLY A 70 -12.44 -9.95 11.36
N SER A 71 -11.64 -10.99 11.14
CA SER A 71 -10.18 -10.83 11.05
C SER A 71 -9.53 -11.77 10.03
N ILE A 72 -8.23 -11.57 9.78
CA ILE A 72 -7.46 -12.45 8.88
C ILE A 72 -7.34 -13.85 9.49
N SER A 73 -7.28 -13.94 10.82
CA SER A 73 -7.33 -15.22 11.54
C SER A 73 -8.62 -15.99 11.26
N ASP A 74 -9.78 -15.31 11.24
CA ASP A 74 -11.07 -15.96 10.98
C ASP A 74 -11.10 -16.56 9.55
N LEU A 75 -10.50 -15.87 8.57
CA LEU A 75 -10.32 -16.42 7.22
C LEU A 75 -9.41 -17.64 7.22
N ALA A 76 -8.28 -17.57 7.93
CA ALA A 76 -7.32 -18.66 7.97
C ALA A 76 -7.93 -19.92 8.62
N ILE A 77 -8.74 -19.75 9.66
CA ILE A 77 -9.49 -20.85 10.31
C ILE A 77 -10.46 -21.51 9.32
N SER A 78 -11.17 -20.70 8.53
CA SER A 78 -12.18 -21.17 7.56
C SER A 78 -11.53 -21.78 6.30
N HIS A 79 -10.29 -21.41 5.99
CA HIS A 79 -9.61 -21.74 4.75
C HIS A 79 -8.15 -22.20 4.97
N GLN A 80 -7.95 -23.17 5.87
CA GLN A 80 -6.61 -23.61 6.33
C GLN A 80 -5.68 -24.10 5.20
N ASN A 81 -6.28 -24.66 4.13
CA ASN A 81 -5.56 -25.16 2.96
C ASN A 81 -5.31 -24.11 1.87
N SER A 82 -5.89 -22.91 1.99
CA SER A 82 -5.78 -21.86 1.00
C SER A 82 -4.45 -21.11 1.06
N LYS A 83 -4.13 -20.39 -0.01
CA LYS A 83 -2.99 -19.49 -0.10
C LYS A 83 -3.42 -18.06 0.24
N PHE A 84 -2.69 -17.41 1.12
CA PHE A 84 -2.89 -16.03 1.51
C PHE A 84 -1.74 -15.20 0.95
N LEU A 85 -2.07 -14.29 0.02
CA LEU A 85 -1.14 -13.32 -0.54
C LEU A 85 -1.58 -11.91 -0.13
N ILE A 86 -0.90 -11.38 0.88
CA ILE A 86 -1.33 -10.20 1.64
C ILE A 86 -0.43 -9.02 1.28
N ALA A 87 -1.00 -7.91 0.83
CA ALA A 87 -0.25 -6.68 0.55
C ALA A 87 -0.66 -5.58 1.52
N LEU A 88 0.23 -5.23 2.45
CA LEU A 88 -0.01 -4.21 3.49
C LEU A 88 1.10 -3.17 3.48
N SER A 89 0.79 -1.94 3.83
CA SER A 89 1.81 -0.96 4.19
C SER A 89 2.31 -1.21 5.61
N PHE A 90 3.48 -0.66 5.97
CA PHE A 90 4.04 -0.82 7.31
C PHE A 90 3.07 -0.43 8.44
N PRO A 91 2.35 0.72 8.40
CA PRO A 91 1.39 1.07 9.44
C PRO A 91 0.32 -0.01 9.65
N TYR A 92 -0.25 -0.55 8.57
CA TYR A 92 -1.26 -1.60 8.65
C TYR A 92 -0.68 -2.90 9.19
N LEU A 93 0.45 -3.35 8.65
CA LEU A 93 1.11 -4.57 9.11
C LEU A 93 1.45 -4.49 10.61
N SER A 94 1.94 -3.33 11.06
CA SER A 94 2.30 -3.12 12.47
C SER A 94 1.13 -3.23 13.44
N VAL A 95 -0.07 -2.83 13.00
CA VAL A 95 -1.31 -2.89 13.78
C VAL A 95 -1.88 -4.32 13.79
N LEU A 96 -1.87 -4.96 12.63
CA LEU A 96 -2.41 -6.31 12.42
C LEU A 96 -1.42 -7.43 12.81
N LYS A 97 -0.26 -7.11 13.39
CA LYS A 97 0.80 -8.09 13.69
C LYS A 97 0.29 -9.36 14.39
N ASN A 98 -0.52 -9.20 15.45
CA ASN A 98 -1.03 -10.33 16.21
C ASN A 98 -2.02 -11.17 15.39
N ASP A 99 -2.95 -10.51 14.68
CA ASP A 99 -3.90 -11.19 13.79
C ASP A 99 -3.19 -11.93 12.65
N LEU A 100 -2.15 -11.34 12.04
CA LEU A 100 -1.34 -12.01 11.01
C LEU A 100 -0.57 -13.21 11.56
N THR A 101 -0.05 -13.10 12.78
CA THR A 101 0.69 -14.19 13.45
C THR A 101 -0.24 -15.36 13.75
N ASN A 102 -1.43 -15.06 14.29
CA ASN A 102 -2.48 -16.03 14.56
C ASN A 102 -2.97 -16.70 13.27
N ALA A 103 -3.30 -15.91 12.23
CA ALA A 103 -3.71 -16.41 10.93
C ALA A 103 -2.70 -17.40 10.34
N ARG A 104 -1.40 -17.04 10.37
CA ARG A 104 -0.31 -17.93 9.92
C ARG A 104 -0.29 -19.27 10.67
N SER A 105 -0.61 -19.26 11.97
CA SER A 105 -0.60 -20.46 12.81
C SER A 105 -1.75 -21.43 12.51
N PHE A 106 -2.85 -20.94 11.96
CA PHE A 106 -4.02 -21.77 11.60
C PHE A 106 -3.91 -22.43 10.23
N LEU A 107 -2.99 -21.99 9.37
CA LEU A 107 -2.81 -22.59 8.06
C LEU A 107 -2.06 -23.92 8.14
N THR A 108 -2.44 -24.86 7.29
CA THR A 108 -1.82 -26.19 7.21
C THR A 108 -0.33 -26.12 6.84
N SER A 109 0.10 -25.03 6.21
CA SER A 109 1.51 -24.78 5.94
C SER A 109 1.85 -23.29 6.07
N PRO A 110 2.94 -22.92 6.77
CA PRO A 110 3.40 -21.53 6.83
C PRO A 110 3.85 -21.00 5.46
N GLU A 111 4.18 -21.90 4.52
CA GLU A 111 4.50 -21.59 3.12
C GLU A 111 3.29 -21.05 2.32
N ASN A 112 2.07 -21.19 2.86
CA ASN A 112 0.85 -20.67 2.26
C ASN A 112 0.58 -19.21 2.64
N PHE A 113 1.41 -18.61 3.50
CA PHE A 113 1.24 -17.25 4.02
C PHE A 113 2.34 -16.34 3.50
N LEU A 114 2.01 -15.51 2.51
CA LEU A 114 2.93 -14.61 1.82
C LEU A 114 2.52 -13.16 2.08
N ILE A 115 3.43 -12.34 2.59
CA ILE A 115 3.20 -10.94 2.92
C ILE A 115 4.13 -10.05 2.10
N ILE A 116 3.53 -9.10 1.40
CA ILE A 116 4.18 -8.02 0.67
C ILE A 116 4.05 -6.76 1.51
N SER A 117 5.17 -6.31 2.07
CA SER A 117 5.21 -5.04 2.80
C SER A 117 6.57 -4.35 2.62
N SER A 118 6.73 -3.66 1.49
CA SER A 118 7.97 -2.96 1.17
C SER A 118 8.36 -1.96 2.25
N GLY A 119 9.63 -1.95 2.66
CA GLY A 119 10.15 -1.05 3.68
C GLY A 119 9.86 -1.50 5.13
N THR A 120 9.29 -2.70 5.32
CA THR A 120 9.17 -3.31 6.65
C THR A 120 10.41 -4.15 6.94
N LYS A 121 11.04 -3.92 8.10
CA LYS A 121 12.10 -4.81 8.61
C LYS A 121 11.49 -6.17 9.00
N ARG A 122 12.34 -7.20 9.14
CA ARG A 122 11.89 -8.52 9.64
C ARG A 122 11.08 -8.38 10.92
N ILE A 123 9.93 -9.04 10.96
CA ILE A 123 9.10 -9.22 12.15
C ILE A 123 9.23 -10.69 12.53
N PRO A 124 9.96 -11.01 13.61
CA PRO A 124 10.32 -12.40 13.94
C PRO A 124 9.14 -13.36 13.97
N GLU A 125 7.99 -12.90 14.47
CA GLU A 125 6.78 -13.72 14.63
C GLU A 125 6.14 -14.13 13.30
N LEU A 126 6.39 -13.36 12.24
CA LEU A 126 5.94 -13.66 10.87
C LEU A 126 6.95 -14.50 10.10
N GLY A 127 8.12 -14.81 10.70
CA GLY A 127 9.15 -15.66 10.11
C GLY A 127 9.50 -15.27 8.67
N ASP A 128 9.52 -16.27 7.79
CA ASP A 128 9.84 -16.08 6.37
C ASP A 128 8.67 -15.58 5.52
N SER A 129 7.47 -15.40 6.10
CA SER A 129 6.27 -14.99 5.35
C SER A 129 6.41 -13.62 4.70
N ILE A 130 7.25 -12.72 5.25
CA ILE A 130 7.52 -11.42 4.64
C ILE A 130 8.46 -11.60 3.45
N LEU A 131 7.95 -11.34 2.24
CA LEU A 131 8.70 -11.44 1.00
C LEU A 131 9.80 -10.37 0.92
N PRO A 132 10.96 -10.69 0.32
CA PRO A 132 12.13 -9.81 0.25
C PRO A 132 11.95 -8.69 -0.79
N ILE A 133 10.97 -7.80 -0.56
CA ILE A 133 10.61 -6.72 -1.46
C ILE A 133 11.05 -5.39 -0.85
N ASP A 134 11.93 -4.68 -1.55
CA ASP A 134 12.40 -3.36 -1.19
C ASP A 134 12.11 -2.32 -2.29
N ALA A 135 12.64 -1.11 -2.13
CA ALA A 135 12.43 -0.01 -3.08
C ALA A 135 13.02 -0.27 -4.49
N LYS A 136 13.93 -1.24 -4.67
CA LYS A 136 14.49 -1.55 -5.99
C LYS A 136 13.44 -2.11 -6.93
N PHE A 137 12.43 -2.78 -6.38
CA PHE A 137 11.33 -3.36 -7.16
C PHE A 137 10.47 -2.31 -7.87
N GLU A 138 10.61 -1.02 -7.57
CA GLU A 138 10.07 0.05 -8.42
C GLU A 138 10.60 -0.03 -9.86
N ASN A 139 11.84 -0.47 -10.06
CA ASN A 139 12.42 -0.64 -11.39
C ASN A 139 11.81 -1.84 -12.14
N LEU A 140 11.21 -2.79 -11.43
CA LEU A 140 10.53 -3.95 -12.03
C LEU A 140 9.09 -3.62 -12.42
N VAL A 141 8.32 -3.03 -11.49
CA VAL A 141 6.87 -2.83 -11.68
C VAL A 141 6.50 -1.39 -12.06
N GLY A 142 7.47 -0.46 -12.11
CA GLY A 142 7.31 0.96 -12.45
C GLY A 142 6.79 1.83 -11.30
N GLY A 143 6.02 2.88 -11.61
CA GLY A 143 5.06 3.57 -10.73
C GLY A 143 5.58 4.19 -9.43
N ALA A 144 4.67 4.79 -8.65
CA ALA A 144 5.02 5.43 -7.37
C ALA A 144 5.17 4.42 -6.22
N ARG A 145 6.05 4.73 -5.26
CA ARG A 145 6.29 3.97 -4.01
C ARG A 145 5.03 3.60 -3.24
N ALA A 146 4.10 4.55 -3.12
CA ALA A 146 2.84 4.34 -2.38
C ALA A 146 2.00 3.17 -2.92
N THR A 147 2.22 2.76 -4.17
CA THR A 147 1.49 1.66 -4.83
C THR A 147 2.34 0.42 -5.06
N LEU A 148 3.58 0.40 -4.56
CA LEU A 148 4.54 -0.69 -4.81
C LEU A 148 3.98 -2.04 -4.37
N ASN A 149 3.43 -2.14 -3.16
CA ASN A 149 2.89 -3.39 -2.63
C ASN A 149 1.75 -3.95 -3.48
N ALA A 150 0.82 -3.10 -3.92
CA ALA A 150 -0.30 -3.52 -4.78
C ALA A 150 0.17 -3.96 -6.18
N ARG A 151 1.26 -3.38 -6.70
CA ARG A 151 1.81 -3.74 -8.00
C ARG A 151 2.67 -5.00 -7.93
N MET A 152 3.37 -5.21 -6.82
CA MET A 152 4.04 -6.48 -6.53
C MET A 152 3.03 -7.62 -6.30
N LEU A 153 1.90 -7.34 -5.65
CA LEU A 153 0.79 -8.30 -5.52
C LEU A 153 0.33 -8.77 -6.90
N ARG A 154 0.05 -7.81 -7.79
CA ARG A 154 -0.31 -8.09 -9.18
C ARG A 154 0.79 -8.88 -9.92
N TYR A 155 2.05 -8.46 -9.81
CA TYR A 155 3.18 -9.13 -10.45
C TYR A 155 3.26 -10.61 -10.02
N ILE A 156 3.13 -10.90 -8.72
CA ILE A 156 3.17 -12.28 -8.20
C ILE A 156 1.98 -13.08 -8.73
N LEU A 157 0.77 -12.53 -8.73
CA LEU A 157 -0.40 -13.19 -9.32
C LEU A 157 -0.23 -13.43 -10.83
N GLU A 158 0.47 -12.58 -11.57
CA GLU A 158 0.65 -12.76 -13.00
C GLU A 158 1.74 -13.79 -13.36
N ASN A 159 2.70 -14.01 -12.46
CA ASN A 159 3.91 -14.82 -12.73
C ASN A 159 3.96 -16.15 -11.96
N PHE A 160 3.08 -16.38 -10.99
CA PHE A 160 3.03 -17.62 -10.21
C PHE A 160 1.65 -18.27 -10.30
N THR A 161 1.63 -19.59 -10.42
CA THR A 161 0.41 -20.40 -10.30
C THR A 161 0.14 -20.73 -8.84
N THR A 162 -1.11 -21.04 -8.46
CA THR A 162 -1.49 -21.46 -7.11
C THR A 162 -0.59 -22.59 -6.56
N ARG A 163 -0.20 -23.55 -7.42
CA ARG A 163 0.71 -24.66 -7.07
C ARG A 163 2.10 -24.18 -6.66
N ASN A 164 2.61 -23.12 -7.28
CA ASN A 164 3.96 -22.60 -7.04
C ASN A 164 3.97 -21.34 -6.16
N LEU A 165 2.80 -20.87 -5.72
CA LEU A 165 2.64 -19.75 -4.81
C LEU A 165 2.97 -20.19 -3.38
N THR A 166 4.28 -20.30 -3.11
CA THR A 166 4.81 -20.58 -1.79
C THR A 166 5.86 -19.55 -1.42
N THR A 167 5.97 -19.26 -0.13
CA THR A 167 6.95 -18.31 0.42
C THR A 167 8.36 -18.60 -0.08
N LYS A 168 8.82 -19.85 -0.02
CA LYS A 168 10.15 -20.28 -0.49
C LYS A 168 10.36 -20.06 -1.99
N ARG A 169 9.41 -20.45 -2.84
CA ARG A 169 9.53 -20.32 -4.31
C ARG A 169 9.53 -18.85 -4.73
N VAL A 170 8.59 -18.08 -4.19
CA VAL A 170 8.45 -16.65 -4.50
C VAL A 170 9.68 -15.89 -3.99
N SER A 171 10.10 -16.09 -2.74
CA SER A 171 11.31 -15.45 -2.20
C SER A 171 12.57 -15.80 -2.97
N LYS A 172 12.75 -17.06 -3.41
CA LYS A 172 13.89 -17.44 -4.26
C LYS A 172 13.90 -16.67 -5.58
N SER A 173 12.77 -16.57 -6.26
CA SER A 173 12.65 -15.83 -7.52
C SER A 173 12.86 -14.32 -7.32
N LEU A 174 12.27 -13.74 -6.27
CA LEU A 174 12.44 -12.32 -5.97
C LEU A 174 13.89 -11.98 -5.60
N ASN A 175 14.59 -12.83 -4.87
CA ASN A 175 16.02 -12.63 -4.56
C ASN A 175 16.89 -12.66 -5.83
N ALA A 176 16.62 -13.57 -6.76
CA ALA A 176 17.33 -13.62 -8.05
C ALA A 176 17.08 -12.34 -8.87
N ILE A 177 15.83 -11.86 -8.90
CA ILE A 177 15.49 -10.59 -9.56
C ILE A 177 16.19 -9.41 -8.86
N ALA A 178 16.14 -9.34 -7.53
CA ALA A 178 16.72 -8.26 -6.75
C ALA A 178 18.25 -8.12 -6.92
N ALA A 179 18.94 -9.22 -7.22
CA ALA A 179 20.38 -9.21 -7.53
C ALA A 179 20.69 -8.44 -8.82
N GLU A 180 19.79 -8.48 -9.81
CA GLU A 180 19.93 -7.82 -11.10
C GLU A 180 19.34 -6.40 -11.13
N LEU A 181 18.50 -6.06 -10.15
CA LEU A 181 17.87 -4.74 -10.10
C LEU A 181 18.86 -3.66 -9.68
N ALA A 182 18.96 -2.63 -10.52
CA ALA A 182 19.68 -1.40 -10.21
C ALA A 182 19.18 -0.81 -8.87
N ALA A 183 20.09 -0.13 -8.17
CA ALA A 183 19.76 0.57 -6.93
C ALA A 183 18.55 1.51 -7.13
N PRO A 184 17.71 1.72 -6.10
CA PRO A 184 16.54 2.57 -6.23
C PRO A 184 17.00 3.98 -6.63
N ARG A 185 16.33 4.60 -7.61
CA ARG A 185 16.63 5.97 -7.99
C ARG A 185 16.37 6.88 -6.80
N THR A 186 17.44 7.30 -6.11
CA THR A 186 17.36 8.34 -5.09
C THR A 186 17.29 9.68 -5.81
N PHE A 187 16.08 10.17 -6.06
CA PHE A 187 15.96 11.55 -6.48
C PHE A 187 16.36 12.45 -5.31
N LYS A 188 17.56 13.05 -5.36
CA LYS A 188 17.89 14.24 -4.57
C LYS A 188 16.98 15.38 -5.04
N ARG A 189 15.74 15.39 -4.58
CA ARG A 189 14.82 16.48 -4.88
C ARG A 189 15.01 17.56 -3.84
N THR A 190 15.41 18.75 -4.28
CA THR A 190 15.39 19.94 -3.45
C THR A 190 13.92 20.28 -3.17
N SER A 191 13.55 20.38 -1.89
CA SER A 191 12.22 20.87 -1.51
C SER A 191 12.18 22.37 -1.75
N LEU A 192 11.31 22.83 -2.63
CA LEU A 192 11.13 24.26 -2.90
C LEU A 192 10.27 24.91 -1.81
N SER A 193 10.56 26.15 -1.46
CA SER A 193 9.72 27.05 -0.66
C SER A 193 8.48 27.52 -1.43
N ASP A 194 7.47 28.07 -0.75
CA ASP A 194 6.25 28.55 -1.41
C ASP A 194 6.57 29.65 -2.43
N LYS A 195 7.55 30.52 -2.14
CA LYS A 195 8.02 31.57 -3.06
C LYS A 195 8.61 30.99 -4.34
N GLU A 196 9.42 29.94 -4.23
CA GLU A 196 10.03 29.28 -5.39
C GLU A 196 8.99 28.53 -6.23
N VAL A 197 7.99 27.91 -5.59
CA VAL A 197 6.86 27.28 -6.30
C VAL A 197 6.02 28.33 -7.06
N ILE A 198 5.74 29.48 -6.45
CA ILE A 198 5.05 30.60 -7.12
C ILE A 198 5.87 31.11 -8.32
N ALA A 199 7.18 31.31 -8.13
CA ALA A 199 8.07 31.75 -9.21
C ALA A 199 8.09 30.76 -10.38
N PHE A 200 8.14 29.46 -10.08
CA PHE A 200 8.04 28.41 -11.09
C PHE A 200 6.70 28.46 -11.83
N ILE A 201 5.57 28.53 -11.13
CA ILE A 201 4.24 28.57 -11.76
C ILE A 201 4.14 29.75 -12.72
N ARG A 202 4.56 30.95 -12.27
CA ARG A 202 4.53 32.17 -13.09
C ARG A 202 5.45 32.11 -14.30
N LYS A 203 6.64 31.51 -14.16
CA LYS A 203 7.59 31.34 -15.26
C LYS A 203 7.03 30.39 -16.32
N THR A 204 6.49 29.26 -15.89
CA THR A 204 6.11 28.15 -16.76
C THR A 204 4.76 28.39 -17.44
N GLU A 205 3.83 29.10 -16.80
CA GLU A 205 2.55 29.55 -17.38
C GLU A 205 2.75 30.31 -18.70
N LYS A 206 3.75 31.20 -18.78
CA LYS A 206 4.02 31.99 -20.00
C LYS A 206 4.31 31.13 -21.24
N SER A 207 4.68 29.87 -21.05
CA SER A 207 5.02 28.92 -22.11
C SER A 207 3.90 27.92 -22.43
N VAL A 208 2.74 27.99 -21.76
CA VAL A 208 1.66 26.99 -21.87
C VAL A 208 0.31 27.67 -22.05
N SER A 209 -0.42 27.35 -23.13
CA SER A 209 -1.71 27.96 -23.46
C SER A 209 -2.83 27.63 -22.45
N ARG A 210 -2.78 26.47 -21.77
CA ARG A 210 -3.74 26.03 -20.75
C ARG A 210 -3.08 25.21 -19.63
N PRO A 211 -2.37 25.85 -18.70
CA PRO A 211 -1.72 25.14 -17.61
C PRO A 211 -2.73 24.56 -16.62
N SER A 212 -2.55 23.29 -16.24
CA SER A 212 -3.22 22.68 -15.10
C SER A 212 -2.25 22.49 -13.93
N ALA A 213 -2.75 22.47 -12.69
CA ALA A 213 -1.94 22.20 -11.51
C ALA A 213 -1.17 20.87 -11.64
N SER A 214 -1.84 19.82 -12.13
CA SER A 214 -1.24 18.50 -12.35
C SER A 214 -0.17 18.49 -13.45
N SER A 215 -0.37 19.21 -14.56
CA SER A 215 0.62 19.28 -15.65
C SER A 215 1.86 20.07 -15.25
N LEU A 216 1.69 21.20 -14.56
CA LEU A 216 2.82 22.00 -14.05
C LEU A 216 3.57 21.27 -12.94
N LEU A 217 2.86 20.57 -12.05
CA LEU A 217 3.49 19.76 -11.00
C LEU A 217 4.29 18.59 -11.60
N ARG A 218 3.80 17.98 -12.68
CA ARG A 218 4.56 16.95 -13.41
C ARG A 218 5.85 17.53 -13.97
N ARG A 219 5.78 18.66 -14.67
CA ARG A 219 6.97 19.34 -15.22
C ARG A 219 7.97 19.74 -14.13
N LEU A 220 7.50 20.27 -13.01
CA LEU A 220 8.34 20.59 -11.84
C LEU A 220 9.11 19.37 -11.33
N ARG A 221 8.47 18.20 -11.31
CA ARG A 221 9.07 16.92 -10.90
C ARG A 221 10.03 16.37 -11.94
N ASP A 222 9.72 16.54 -13.23
CA ASP A 222 10.59 16.16 -14.34
C ASP A 222 11.88 17.00 -14.36
N GLU A 223 11.79 18.27 -13.94
CA GLU A 223 12.93 19.18 -13.72
C GLU A 223 13.68 18.94 -12.39
N GLY A 224 13.36 17.86 -11.66
CA GLY A 224 14.10 17.40 -10.48
C GLY A 224 13.66 18.00 -9.14
N SER A 225 12.67 18.89 -9.11
CA SER A 225 12.21 19.54 -7.87
C SER A 225 11.06 18.79 -7.19
N ALA A 226 10.95 18.88 -5.85
CA ALA A 226 9.85 18.29 -5.09
C ALA A 226 8.85 19.33 -4.60
N CYS A 227 7.56 19.04 -4.85
CA CYS A 227 6.45 19.68 -4.17
C CYS A 227 5.34 18.64 -3.91
N GLU A 228 4.79 18.69 -2.69
CA GLU A 228 3.66 17.87 -2.28
C GLU A 228 2.40 18.31 -3.04
N GLN A 229 1.55 17.36 -3.44
CA GLN A 229 0.50 17.64 -4.41
C GLN A 229 -0.54 18.61 -3.86
N LYS A 230 -0.98 18.44 -2.60
CA LYS A 230 -1.94 19.36 -1.97
C LYS A 230 -1.33 20.76 -1.85
N ARG A 231 -0.09 20.84 -1.38
CA ARG A 231 0.66 22.09 -1.30
C ARG A 231 0.76 22.81 -2.65
N PHE A 232 1.13 22.10 -3.73
CA PHE A 232 1.22 22.70 -5.06
C PHE A 232 -0.13 23.19 -5.56
N HIS A 233 -1.21 22.41 -5.37
CA HIS A 233 -2.55 22.79 -5.79
C HIS A 233 -3.05 24.03 -5.04
N ARG A 234 -2.83 24.10 -3.72
CA ARG A 234 -3.13 25.28 -2.90
C ARG A 234 -2.42 26.53 -3.42
N ILE A 235 -1.12 26.44 -3.70
CA ILE A 235 -0.31 27.56 -4.20
C ILE A 235 -0.74 27.95 -5.63
N PHE A 236 -1.02 26.98 -6.49
CA PHE A 236 -1.53 27.21 -7.83
C PHE A 236 -2.87 27.96 -7.79
N GLN A 237 -3.83 27.50 -6.99
CA GLN A 237 -5.12 28.19 -6.83
C GLN A 237 -4.94 29.61 -6.30
N ALA A 238 -4.10 29.83 -5.28
CA ALA A 238 -3.82 31.15 -4.75
C ALA A 238 -3.17 32.08 -5.80
N THR A 239 -2.26 31.56 -6.63
CA THR A 239 -1.57 32.32 -7.67
C THR A 239 -2.52 32.74 -8.79
N TYR A 240 -3.52 31.92 -9.12
CA TYR A 240 -4.52 32.21 -10.16
C TYR A 240 -5.69 33.06 -9.62
N SER A 241 -6.07 32.90 -8.36
CA SER A 241 -7.14 33.70 -7.74
C SER A 241 -6.74 35.17 -7.51
N GLN A 242 -5.43 35.47 -7.42
CA GLN A 242 -4.91 36.85 -7.35
C GLN A 242 -4.78 37.54 -8.72
N LYS A 243 -5.08 36.82 -9.82
CA LYS A 243 -5.00 37.33 -11.21
C LYS A 243 -6.37 37.64 -11.81
N ALA A 244 -7.45 37.25 -11.14
CA ALA A 244 -8.84 37.59 -11.49
C ALA A 244 -9.26 38.86 -10.76
#